data_AF-A0A5M6ZMS1-F1
#
_entry.id   AF-A0A5M6ZMS1-F1
#
_cell.length_a   1.000
_cell.length_b   1.000
_cell.length_c   1.000
_cell.angle_alpha   90.00
_cell.angle_beta   90.00
_cell.angle_gamma   90.00
#
_symmetry.space_group_name_H-M   'P 1'
#
loop_
_entity.id
_entity.type
_entity.pdbx_description
1 polymer ?
#
loop_
_entity_poly.entity_id
_entity_poly.type
_entity_poly.pdbx_seq_one_letter_code
_entity_poly.pdbx_strand_id
1 'polypeptide(L)'
;MLRITGMIGLGAVLSLALVVLLILAAGASQPMSQGPEAAEARRAAFAETFEQLWPDYAGRLPDPAGRFTMRHQHHGFIDGVAVVDFELQDDELPLPPLIIAAGGSNGGFWLGGPGWFPSRQYLGAMLMRSGFSIRSIAHFGGRPLPDWFGEGSLPPRLMEGSLDAIAHVVRDARGTRGAQRRCIGFIGVSKGGELTLLLAGYGEELSGGDGPLMDAAVAVVPSHVVNQSPARTLLIRSSWSMGGEPLEFVRYPWLSPHIPGALMRDYPSVLALSHQLLSQEAAVARAEIPAERAAMPVLLQGAVRDHMWPSAEMSRAAMARAGRLNPGHALEYLEYDLDHFLTSHPEPILDAAAFLYERLRQAAEDGRCEADFRPPGGVDAEPSRDLASG
;
A
#
# COMPACT_ATOMS: atom_id res chain seq x y z
N MET A 1 53.65 -54.84 -18.09
CA MET A 1 53.10 -53.67 -17.35
C MET A 1 52.63 -52.65 -18.37
N LEU A 2 51.32 -52.63 -18.67
CA LEU A 2 50.73 -51.66 -19.58
C LEU A 2 49.63 -50.92 -18.82
N ARG A 3 49.80 -49.60 -18.63
CA ARG A 3 48.78 -48.67 -18.12
C ARG A 3 47.87 -48.28 -19.27
N ILE A 4 46.56 -48.40 -19.11
CA ILE A 4 45.56 -47.75 -19.95
C ILE A 4 44.80 -46.79 -19.02
N THR A 5 44.99 -45.49 -19.23
CA THR A 5 44.35 -44.41 -18.47
C THR A 5 43.22 -43.82 -19.31
N GLY A 6 42.11 -43.51 -18.64
CA GLY A 6 40.79 -43.22 -19.19
C GLY A 6 40.67 -42.06 -20.19
N MET A 7 39.85 -42.30 -21.21
CA MET A 7 39.00 -41.30 -21.86
C MET A 7 37.55 -41.68 -21.55
N ILE A 8 37.00 -41.14 -20.45
CA ILE A 8 35.54 -41.10 -20.27
C ILE A 8 35.10 -39.76 -20.86
N GLY A 9 34.31 -39.86 -21.92
CA GLY A 9 34.03 -38.79 -22.86
C GLY A 9 33.29 -37.60 -22.26
N LEU A 10 33.81 -36.42 -22.61
CA LEU A 10 33.21 -35.09 -22.44
C LEU A 10 31.74 -34.99 -22.91
N GLY A 11 31.28 -35.93 -23.76
CA GLY A 11 29.93 -35.94 -24.32
C GLY A 11 28.82 -36.28 -23.31
N ALA A 12 29.08 -37.10 -22.29
CA ALA A 12 28.06 -37.48 -21.31
C ALA A 12 27.76 -36.35 -20.29
N VAL A 13 28.78 -35.54 -19.98
CA VAL A 13 28.64 -34.41 -19.04
C VAL A 13 27.93 -33.23 -19.72
N LEU A 14 28.16 -33.00 -21.01
CA LEU A 14 27.42 -31.97 -21.77
C LEU A 14 25.94 -32.33 -21.97
N SER A 15 25.60 -33.59 -22.21
CA SER A 15 24.19 -34.00 -22.34
C SER A 15 23.42 -33.93 -21.02
N LEU A 16 24.05 -34.25 -19.88
CA LEU A 16 23.39 -34.13 -18.59
C LEU A 16 23.23 -32.67 -18.17
N ALA A 17 24.22 -31.81 -18.44
CA ALA A 17 24.11 -30.37 -18.18
C ALA A 17 23.02 -29.70 -19.04
N LEU A 18 22.87 -30.11 -20.30
CA LEU A 18 21.83 -29.58 -21.20
C LEU A 18 20.43 -30.07 -20.79
N VAL A 19 20.31 -31.31 -20.32
CA VAL A 19 19.03 -31.86 -19.80
C VAL A 19 18.66 -31.25 -18.45
N VAL A 20 19.63 -30.98 -17.57
CA VAL A 20 19.39 -30.23 -16.32
C VAL A 20 19.03 -28.77 -16.62
N LEU A 21 19.64 -28.12 -17.61
CA LEU A 21 19.22 -26.78 -18.06
C LEU A 21 17.82 -26.77 -18.70
N LEU A 22 17.47 -27.80 -19.48
CA LEU A 22 16.13 -27.92 -20.10
C LEU A 22 15.04 -28.28 -19.08
N ILE A 23 15.36 -29.05 -18.03
CA ILE A 23 14.42 -29.35 -16.93
C ILE A 23 14.27 -28.14 -16.00
N LEU A 24 15.32 -27.33 -15.80
CA LEU A 24 15.20 -26.04 -15.10
C LEU A 24 14.45 -24.98 -15.91
N ALA A 25 14.45 -25.07 -17.24
CA ALA A 25 13.69 -24.18 -18.13
C ALA A 25 12.21 -24.60 -18.31
N ALA A 26 11.84 -25.84 -18.00
CA ALA A 26 10.49 -26.39 -18.23
C ALA A 26 9.63 -26.55 -16.96
N GLY A 27 10.11 -26.08 -15.80
CA GLY A 27 9.46 -26.31 -14.50
C GLY A 27 9.24 -25.07 -13.63
N ALA A 28 9.40 -23.86 -14.17
CA ALA A 28 9.02 -22.64 -13.50
C ALA A 28 8.03 -21.90 -14.40
N SER A 29 6.74 -22.15 -14.21
CA SER A 29 5.75 -21.10 -14.44
C SER A 29 6.19 -19.92 -13.59
N GLN A 30 6.91 -18.97 -14.20
CA GLN A 30 7.12 -17.67 -13.57
C GLN A 30 5.73 -17.18 -13.17
N PRO A 31 5.51 -16.70 -11.93
CA PRO A 31 4.35 -15.87 -11.71
C PRO A 31 4.58 -14.67 -12.62
N MET A 32 3.96 -14.67 -13.80
CA MET A 32 3.82 -13.48 -14.62
C MET A 32 3.37 -12.39 -13.66
N SER A 33 4.15 -11.31 -13.55
CA SER A 33 3.62 -10.05 -13.03
C SER A 33 2.29 -9.87 -13.75
N GLN A 34 1.17 -9.95 -13.02
CA GLN A 34 -0.15 -9.93 -13.63
C GLN A 34 -0.29 -8.56 -14.31
N GLY A 35 -0.11 -8.56 -15.63
CA GLY A 35 0.02 -7.35 -16.43
C GLY A 35 -1.33 -6.64 -16.61
N PRO A 36 -1.39 -5.63 -17.49
CA PRO A 36 -2.60 -4.84 -17.74
C PRO A 36 -3.85 -5.69 -18.04
N GLU A 37 -3.70 -6.77 -18.80
CA GLU A 37 -4.82 -7.68 -19.14
C GLU A 37 -5.40 -8.40 -17.92
N ALA A 38 -4.54 -8.81 -16.97
CA ALA A 38 -5.00 -9.47 -15.76
C ALA A 38 -5.68 -8.47 -14.81
N ALA A 39 -5.19 -7.22 -14.75
CA ALA A 39 -5.88 -6.16 -14.04
C ALA A 39 -7.23 -5.81 -14.68
N GLU A 40 -7.32 -5.74 -16.00
CA GLU A 40 -8.58 -5.51 -16.72
C GLU A 40 -9.59 -6.63 -16.45
N ALA A 41 -9.16 -7.90 -16.56
CA ALA A 41 -9.99 -9.06 -16.26
C ALA A 41 -10.47 -9.06 -14.80
N ARG A 42 -9.57 -8.75 -13.85
CA ARG A 42 -9.89 -8.59 -12.43
C ARG A 42 -10.91 -7.47 -12.21
N ARG A 43 -10.72 -6.33 -12.85
CA ARG A 43 -11.63 -5.17 -12.76
C ARG A 43 -13.00 -5.51 -13.34
N ALA A 44 -13.06 -6.27 -14.43
CA ALA A 44 -14.31 -6.75 -15.02
C ALA A 44 -15.05 -7.74 -14.09
N ALA A 45 -14.35 -8.72 -13.51
CA ALA A 45 -14.94 -9.68 -12.58
C ALA A 45 -15.43 -8.99 -11.29
N PHE A 46 -14.66 -8.02 -10.81
CA PHE A 46 -15.06 -7.13 -9.73
C PHE A 46 -16.32 -6.34 -10.11
N ALA A 47 -16.36 -5.72 -11.29
CA ALA A 47 -17.52 -4.98 -11.75
C ALA A 47 -18.79 -5.84 -11.84
N GLU A 48 -18.70 -7.06 -12.41
CA GLU A 48 -19.82 -8.00 -12.48
C GLU A 48 -20.34 -8.37 -11.08
N THR A 49 -19.44 -8.60 -10.13
CA THR A 49 -19.80 -8.85 -8.72
C THR A 49 -20.59 -7.69 -8.12
N PHE A 50 -20.23 -6.45 -8.45
CA PHE A 50 -20.85 -5.24 -7.87
C PHE A 50 -22.05 -4.68 -8.66
N GLU A 51 -22.18 -4.96 -9.96
CA GLU A 51 -23.38 -4.62 -10.75
C GLU A 51 -24.62 -5.36 -10.26
N GLN A 52 -24.47 -6.58 -9.72
CA GLN A 52 -25.56 -7.34 -9.09
C GLN A 52 -26.01 -6.73 -7.75
N LEU A 53 -25.14 -5.96 -7.09
CA LEU A 53 -25.35 -5.39 -5.76
C LEU A 53 -25.79 -3.93 -5.83
N TRP A 54 -25.50 -3.27 -6.95
CA TRP A 54 -25.82 -1.88 -7.20
C TRP A 54 -26.15 -1.69 -8.70
N PRO A 55 -27.44 -1.80 -9.08
CA PRO A 55 -27.87 -1.69 -10.48
C PRO A 55 -27.46 -0.38 -11.18
N ASP A 56 -27.17 0.68 -10.41
CA ASP A 56 -26.71 1.97 -10.95
C ASP A 56 -25.17 2.06 -11.11
N TYR A 57 -24.42 0.96 -10.95
CA TYR A 57 -22.95 1.02 -10.75
C TYR A 57 -22.22 1.37 -12.05
N ALA A 58 -22.68 0.89 -13.20
CA ALA A 58 -22.24 1.30 -14.55
C ALA A 58 -20.72 1.57 -14.74
N GLY A 59 -19.86 0.92 -13.95
CA GLY A 59 -18.41 1.14 -13.93
C GLY A 59 -17.94 2.53 -13.44
N ARG A 60 -18.73 3.26 -12.64
CA ARG A 60 -18.41 4.63 -12.20
C ARG A 60 -18.12 4.71 -10.70
N LEU A 61 -17.31 5.70 -10.32
CA LEU A 61 -17.11 6.04 -8.92
C LEU A 61 -18.44 6.45 -8.27
N PRO A 62 -18.69 6.03 -7.02
CA PRO A 62 -19.88 6.45 -6.29
C PRO A 62 -19.88 7.96 -6.04
N ASP A 63 -21.06 8.59 -6.06
CA ASP A 63 -21.22 9.99 -5.65
C ASP A 63 -20.84 10.11 -4.15
N PRO A 64 -19.80 10.90 -3.79
CA PRO A 64 -19.41 11.12 -2.41
C PRO A 64 -20.49 11.82 -1.58
N ALA A 65 -21.38 12.57 -2.23
CA ALA A 65 -22.48 13.30 -1.58
C ALA A 65 -23.75 12.45 -1.40
N GLY A 66 -23.85 11.31 -2.09
CA GLY A 66 -25.04 10.47 -2.06
C GLY A 66 -25.06 9.54 -0.85
N ARG A 67 -25.91 9.79 0.16
CA ARG A 67 -26.35 8.84 1.22
C ARG A 67 -25.29 7.91 1.87
N PHE A 68 -24.00 8.26 1.91
CA PHE A 68 -23.01 7.58 2.77
C PHE A 68 -22.68 8.46 3.96
N THR A 69 -23.33 8.21 5.09
CA THR A 69 -22.72 8.57 6.38
C THR A 69 -21.73 7.49 6.71
N MET A 70 -20.44 7.72 6.44
CA MET A 70 -19.38 6.94 7.10
C MET A 70 -19.52 7.22 8.60
N ARG A 71 -20.17 6.30 9.32
CA ARG A 71 -20.29 6.43 10.77
C ARG A 71 -18.93 6.09 11.36
N HIS A 72 -18.31 7.12 11.92
CA HIS A 72 -17.18 6.93 12.81
C HIS A 72 -17.65 6.16 14.05
N GLN A 73 -17.01 5.03 14.33
CA GLN A 73 -17.38 4.16 15.45
C GLN A 73 -16.28 4.11 16.53
N HIS A 74 -15.01 4.14 16.14
CA HIS A 74 -13.89 4.07 17.07
C HIS A 74 -12.74 5.01 16.66
N HIS A 75 -12.09 5.60 17.66
CA HIS A 75 -10.88 6.41 17.51
C HIS A 75 -10.00 6.27 18.74
N GLY A 76 -8.71 6.55 18.56
CA GLY A 76 -7.76 6.60 19.67
C GLY A 76 -6.32 6.64 19.19
N PHE A 77 -5.41 6.32 20.10
CA PHE A 77 -3.99 6.18 19.83
C PHE A 77 -3.52 4.76 20.13
N ILE A 78 -2.69 4.22 19.24
CA ILE A 78 -1.93 2.99 19.44
C ILE A 78 -0.47 3.33 19.21
N ASP A 79 0.35 3.26 20.27
CA ASP A 79 1.78 3.63 20.24
C ASP A 79 2.08 4.99 19.59
N GLY A 80 1.23 5.99 19.84
CA GLY A 80 1.38 7.33 19.29
C GLY A 80 0.93 7.49 17.84
N VAL A 81 0.41 6.42 17.22
CA VAL A 81 -0.30 6.49 15.94
C VAL A 81 -1.78 6.73 16.22
N ALA A 82 -2.33 7.81 15.70
CA ALA A 82 -3.75 8.11 15.78
C ALA A 82 -4.51 7.25 14.77
N VAL A 83 -5.63 6.66 15.20
CA VAL A 83 -6.49 5.79 14.38
C VAL A 83 -7.94 6.28 14.38
N VAL A 84 -8.61 6.16 13.24
CA VAL A 84 -10.07 6.36 13.08
C VAL A 84 -10.63 5.18 12.30
N ASP A 85 -11.62 4.50 12.88
CA ASP A 85 -12.33 3.39 12.23
C ASP A 85 -13.67 3.86 11.66
N PHE A 86 -13.86 3.51 10.40
CA PHE A 86 -15.11 3.61 9.64
C PHE A 86 -15.60 2.19 9.40
N GLU A 87 -16.58 1.77 10.18
CA GLU A 87 -17.09 0.40 10.14
C GLU A 87 -18.46 0.32 9.48
N LEU A 88 -18.65 -0.76 8.72
CA LEU A 88 -19.94 -1.22 8.24
C LEU A 88 -20.53 -2.13 9.34
N GLN A 89 -20.97 -1.59 10.49
CA GLN A 89 -21.46 -2.46 11.57
C GLN A 89 -22.97 -2.35 11.81
N ASP A 90 -23.61 -3.53 11.71
CA ASP A 90 -24.72 -3.99 12.52
C ASP A 90 -24.14 -5.02 13.52
N ASP A 91 -24.45 -4.92 14.81
CA ASP A 91 -23.77 -5.64 15.91
C ASP A 91 -23.94 -7.17 15.85
N GLU A 92 -24.80 -7.66 14.96
CA GLU A 92 -25.07 -9.09 14.74
C GLU A 92 -24.32 -9.71 13.54
N LEU A 93 -23.57 -8.92 12.76
CA LEU A 93 -22.88 -9.39 11.54
C LEU A 93 -21.42 -9.82 11.79
N PRO A 94 -20.88 -10.79 11.02
CA PRO A 94 -19.46 -11.20 11.11
C PRO A 94 -18.50 -10.08 10.67
N LEU A 95 -17.23 -10.18 11.09
CA LEU A 95 -16.22 -9.12 10.86
C LEU A 95 -15.92 -8.92 9.36
N PRO A 96 -16.24 -7.75 8.77
CA PRO A 96 -15.83 -7.46 7.40
C PRO A 96 -14.31 -7.33 7.32
N PRO A 97 -13.68 -7.58 6.16
CA PRO A 97 -12.26 -7.33 5.97
C PRO A 97 -11.93 -5.85 6.24
N LEU A 98 -10.77 -5.58 6.85
CA LEU A 98 -10.36 -4.21 7.21
C LEU A 98 -9.25 -3.71 6.30
N ILE A 99 -9.42 -2.52 5.76
CA ILE A 99 -8.38 -1.81 5.03
C ILE A 99 -7.78 -0.71 5.91
N ILE A 100 -6.49 -0.81 6.20
CA ILE A 100 -5.74 0.25 6.88
C ILE A 100 -5.21 1.23 5.83
N ALA A 101 -5.52 2.52 5.98
CA ALA A 101 -5.20 3.55 4.98
C ALA A 101 -4.23 4.61 5.52
N ALA A 102 -3.13 4.85 4.81
CA ALA A 102 -2.08 5.80 5.18
C ALA A 102 -1.83 6.90 4.13
N GLY A 103 -1.69 8.14 4.60
CA GLY A 103 -1.46 9.31 3.76
C GLY A 103 -0.03 9.59 3.35
N GLY A 104 0.11 10.59 2.48
CA GLY A 104 1.40 11.14 2.04
C GLY A 104 2.04 12.14 3.01
N SER A 105 2.98 12.93 2.49
CA SER A 105 3.83 13.88 3.25
C SER A 105 3.10 15.05 3.93
N ASN A 106 1.79 15.21 3.68
CA ASN A 106 0.98 16.26 4.32
C ASN A 106 0.65 15.95 5.79
N GLY A 107 0.76 14.69 6.22
CA GLY A 107 0.38 14.26 7.56
C GLY A 107 -1.14 14.32 7.79
N GLY A 108 -1.54 13.96 9.01
CA GLY A 108 -2.94 13.82 9.41
C GLY A 108 -3.60 12.59 8.78
N PHE A 109 -4.91 12.48 8.98
CA PHE A 109 -5.71 11.42 8.39
C PHE A 109 -5.90 11.66 6.89
N TRP A 110 -5.64 10.62 6.10
CA TRP A 110 -5.75 10.71 4.65
C TRP A 110 -7.18 10.50 4.17
N LEU A 111 -7.84 9.46 4.67
CA LEU A 111 -9.30 9.29 4.64
C LEU A 111 -9.84 9.78 5.99
N GLY A 112 -10.97 10.47 6.09
CA GLY A 112 -11.61 10.61 7.41
C GLY A 112 -11.46 11.91 8.21
N GLY A 113 -10.52 12.82 7.89
CA GLY A 113 -10.14 13.92 8.79
C GLY A 113 -10.57 15.33 8.37
N PRO A 114 -10.85 16.28 9.31
CA PRO A 114 -11.24 17.66 9.00
C PRO A 114 -10.30 18.33 7.98
N GLY A 115 -10.85 18.78 6.84
CA GLY A 115 -10.05 19.23 5.68
C GLY A 115 -10.00 18.26 4.50
N TRP A 116 -10.91 17.28 4.48
CA TRP A 116 -11.19 16.35 3.37
C TRP A 116 -11.13 17.00 1.99
N PHE A 117 -10.25 16.51 1.11
CA PHE A 117 -10.37 16.77 -0.32
C PHE A 117 -11.44 15.82 -0.89
N PRO A 118 -12.41 16.31 -1.71
CA PRO A 118 -13.44 15.47 -2.32
C PRO A 118 -12.88 14.25 -3.06
N SER A 119 -11.70 14.38 -3.68
CA SER A 119 -11.06 13.27 -4.38
C SER A 119 -10.72 12.07 -3.48
N ARG A 120 -10.44 12.30 -2.20
CA ARG A 120 -10.13 11.23 -1.23
C ARG A 120 -11.37 10.48 -0.77
N GLN A 121 -12.56 11.04 -1.00
CA GLN A 121 -13.83 10.39 -0.66
C GLN A 121 -14.14 9.24 -1.62
N TYR A 122 -13.67 9.29 -2.86
CA TYR A 122 -13.97 8.26 -3.85
C TYR A 122 -13.36 6.90 -3.52
N LEU A 123 -12.08 6.85 -3.12
CA LEU A 123 -11.47 5.59 -2.72
C LEU A 123 -12.11 5.05 -1.44
N GLY A 124 -12.32 5.89 -0.42
CA GLY A 124 -12.97 5.47 0.82
C GLY A 124 -14.38 4.94 0.58
N ALA A 125 -15.19 5.67 -0.18
CA ALA A 125 -16.54 5.23 -0.55
C ALA A 125 -16.52 3.95 -1.39
N MET A 126 -15.59 3.81 -2.33
CA MET A 126 -15.44 2.61 -3.13
C MET A 126 -15.08 1.41 -2.25
N LEU A 127 -14.09 1.54 -1.36
CA LEU A 127 -13.68 0.47 -0.45
C LEU A 127 -14.84 0.07 0.49
N MET A 128 -15.54 1.02 1.10
CA MET A 128 -16.69 0.70 1.95
C MET A 128 -17.83 0.03 1.17
N ARG A 129 -18.12 0.51 -0.04
CA ARG A 129 -19.10 -0.17 -0.92
C ARG A 129 -18.65 -1.57 -1.33
N SER A 130 -17.34 -1.83 -1.31
CA SER A 130 -16.77 -3.15 -1.60
C SER A 130 -16.90 -4.14 -0.45
N GLY A 131 -17.55 -3.75 0.66
CA GLY A 131 -17.70 -4.58 1.86
C GLY A 131 -16.54 -4.44 2.85
N PHE A 132 -15.65 -3.45 2.70
CA PHE A 132 -14.55 -3.21 3.63
C PHE A 132 -14.92 -2.25 4.75
N SER A 133 -14.51 -2.55 5.98
CA SER A 133 -14.26 -1.49 6.96
C SER A 133 -12.95 -0.79 6.64
N ILE A 134 -12.79 0.45 7.09
CA ILE A 134 -11.57 1.24 6.87
C ILE A 134 -11.04 1.76 8.19
N ARG A 135 -9.76 1.54 8.46
CA ARG A 135 -8.99 2.20 9.53
C ARG A 135 -8.07 3.24 8.93
N SER A 136 -8.38 4.52 9.09
CA SER A 136 -7.48 5.60 8.68
C SER A 136 -6.47 5.88 9.77
N ILE A 137 -5.19 5.99 9.41
CA ILE A 137 -4.11 6.23 10.37
C ILE A 137 -3.41 7.57 10.13
N ALA A 138 -2.97 8.20 11.20
CA ALA A 138 -2.11 9.37 11.18
C ALA A 138 -0.98 9.19 12.19
N HIS A 139 0.27 9.34 11.72
CA HIS A 139 1.49 9.15 12.54
C HIS A 139 2.32 10.43 12.69
N PHE A 140 1.92 11.51 11.99
CA PHE A 140 2.42 12.87 12.15
C PHE A 140 1.38 13.83 11.57
N GLY A 141 1.56 15.14 11.73
CA GLY A 141 0.80 16.13 10.98
C GLY A 141 0.41 17.39 11.74
N GLY A 142 0.71 17.47 13.05
CA GLY A 142 0.74 18.70 13.85
C GLY A 142 -0.50 19.58 13.93
N ARG A 143 -1.54 19.31 13.14
CA ARG A 143 -2.84 19.95 13.26
C ARG A 143 -3.46 19.43 14.56
N PRO A 144 -4.11 20.30 15.35
CA PRO A 144 -4.95 19.83 16.44
C PRO A 144 -5.89 18.77 15.87
N LEU A 145 -5.85 17.58 16.47
CA LEU A 145 -6.89 16.60 16.22
C LEU A 145 -8.21 17.23 16.68
N PRO A 146 -9.32 16.98 15.98
CA PRO A 146 -10.59 17.56 16.39
C PRO A 146 -10.90 17.19 17.84
N ASP A 147 -11.56 18.08 18.58
CA ASP A 147 -11.77 17.97 20.05
C ASP A 147 -12.37 16.62 20.48
N TRP A 148 -13.13 15.97 19.59
CA TRP A 148 -13.74 14.66 19.84
C TRP A 148 -12.73 13.50 19.87
N PHE A 149 -11.49 13.68 19.39
CA PHE A 149 -10.48 12.62 19.26
C PHE A 149 -9.79 12.26 20.60
N GLY A 150 -9.98 13.07 21.64
CA GLY A 150 -9.39 12.87 22.97
C GLY A 150 -8.02 13.52 23.16
N GLU A 151 -7.43 13.29 24.34
CA GLU A 151 -6.13 13.85 24.72
C GLU A 151 -4.98 13.11 24.01
N GLY A 152 -4.19 13.86 23.23
CA GLY A 152 -3.01 13.35 22.55
C GLY A 152 -2.53 14.32 21.48
N SER A 153 -1.29 14.13 21.01
CA SER A 153 -0.77 14.93 19.90
C SER A 153 0.09 14.08 18.99
N LEU A 154 -0.06 14.32 17.69
CA LEU A 154 0.84 13.74 16.69
C LEU A 154 2.12 14.56 16.63
N PRO A 155 3.27 13.93 16.34
CA PRO A 155 4.46 14.65 15.94
C PRO A 155 4.13 15.67 14.85
N PRO A 156 4.64 16.91 14.92
CA PRO A 156 4.26 17.95 13.97
C PRO A 156 4.78 17.68 12.56
N ARG A 157 5.81 16.84 12.43
CA ARG A 157 6.51 16.54 11.18
C ARG A 157 6.92 15.07 11.19
N LEU A 158 6.97 14.46 10.02
CA LEU A 158 7.49 13.10 9.84
C LEU A 158 9.01 13.12 10.00
N MET A 159 9.55 12.65 11.12
CA MET A 159 10.98 12.47 11.35
C MET A 159 11.13 11.16 12.10
N GLU A 160 11.74 10.16 11.46
CA GLU A 160 11.98 8.84 12.08
C GLU A 160 10.69 8.17 12.58
N GLY A 161 9.60 8.24 11.79
CA GLY A 161 8.34 7.58 12.12
C GLY A 161 8.52 6.09 12.36
N SER A 162 8.03 5.58 13.49
CA SER A 162 8.25 4.20 13.92
C SER A 162 7.43 3.21 13.08
N LEU A 163 8.13 2.32 12.36
CA LEU A 163 7.51 1.18 11.70
C LEU A 163 6.93 0.20 12.74
N ASP A 164 7.56 0.03 13.89
CA ASP A 164 7.10 -0.83 14.98
C ASP A 164 5.72 -0.40 15.51
N ALA A 165 5.52 0.91 15.73
CA ALA A 165 4.24 1.46 16.20
C ALA A 165 3.12 1.25 15.16
N ILE A 166 3.43 1.46 13.87
CA ILE A 166 2.47 1.23 12.78
C ILE A 166 2.18 -0.27 12.62
N ALA A 167 3.18 -1.14 12.77
CA ALA A 167 2.98 -2.58 12.78
C ALA A 167 2.13 -3.04 13.96
N HIS A 168 2.25 -2.40 15.13
CA HIS A 168 1.34 -2.63 16.24
C HIS A 168 -0.11 -2.26 15.89
N VAL A 169 -0.35 -1.13 15.23
CA VAL A 169 -1.70 -0.79 14.72
C VAL A 169 -2.26 -1.90 13.83
N VAL A 170 -1.44 -2.47 12.93
CA VAL A 170 -1.86 -3.57 12.05
C VAL A 170 -2.18 -4.84 12.84
N ARG A 171 -1.34 -5.20 13.82
CA ARG A 171 -1.54 -6.38 14.68
C ARG A 171 -2.77 -6.25 15.58
N ASP A 172 -2.97 -5.08 16.18
CA ASP A 172 -4.16 -4.75 16.97
C ASP A 172 -5.43 -4.93 16.11
N ALA A 173 -5.41 -4.42 14.89
CA ALA A 173 -6.55 -4.49 13.98
C ALA A 173 -6.91 -5.92 13.56
N ARG A 174 -5.94 -6.84 13.57
CA ARG A 174 -6.12 -8.27 13.28
C ARG A 174 -6.95 -8.98 14.37
N GLY A 175 -7.00 -8.41 15.58
CA GLY A 175 -7.81 -8.87 16.71
C GLY A 175 -7.31 -10.16 17.39
N THR A 176 -7.75 -10.38 18.63
CA THR A 176 -7.52 -11.59 19.44
C THR A 176 -8.82 -12.29 19.86
N ARG A 177 -9.96 -12.00 19.20
CA ARG A 177 -11.25 -12.60 19.55
C ARG A 177 -11.31 -14.07 19.11
N GLY A 178 -10.73 -14.96 19.90
CA GLY A 178 -10.69 -16.41 19.66
C GLY A 178 -9.52 -16.84 18.78
N ALA A 179 -9.63 -18.04 18.19
CA ALA A 179 -8.60 -18.63 17.32
C ALA A 179 -8.54 -18.02 15.90
N GLN A 180 -9.31 -16.96 15.62
CA GLN A 180 -9.61 -16.48 14.27
C GLN A 180 -8.99 -15.09 14.03
N ARG A 181 -8.26 -14.93 12.93
CA ARG A 181 -7.53 -13.69 12.56
C ARG A 181 -8.29 -12.94 11.47
N ARG A 182 -8.67 -11.67 11.68
CA ARG A 182 -9.35 -10.83 10.66
C ARG A 182 -8.47 -10.65 9.41
N CYS A 183 -9.05 -10.65 8.21
CA CYS A 183 -8.32 -10.29 6.99
C CYS A 183 -7.98 -8.80 6.96
N ILE A 184 -6.70 -8.48 6.79
CA ILE A 184 -6.18 -7.10 6.80
C ILE A 184 -5.55 -6.74 5.46
N GLY A 185 -6.10 -5.71 4.81
CA GLY A 185 -5.45 -5.02 3.70
C GLY A 185 -4.78 -3.73 4.14
N PHE A 186 -3.76 -3.29 3.41
CA PHE A 186 -3.16 -1.97 3.62
C PHE A 186 -3.11 -1.18 2.31
N ILE A 187 -3.40 0.11 2.37
CA ILE A 187 -3.26 1.02 1.24
C ILE A 187 -2.56 2.30 1.66
N GLY A 188 -1.53 2.68 0.92
CA GLY A 188 -0.80 3.91 1.20
C GLY A 188 -0.47 4.68 -0.06
N VAL A 189 -0.50 6.01 0.03
CA VAL A 189 -0.28 6.91 -1.12
C VAL A 189 0.95 7.78 -0.91
N SER A 190 1.79 7.91 -1.93
CA SER A 190 2.98 8.75 -1.93
C SER A 190 3.92 8.33 -0.80
N LYS A 191 4.11 9.16 0.22
CA LYS A 191 4.86 8.76 1.42
C LYS A 191 4.22 7.57 2.16
N GLY A 192 2.90 7.43 2.11
CA GLY A 192 2.19 6.23 2.57
C GLY A 192 2.45 5.02 1.67
N GLY A 193 2.72 5.21 0.38
CA GLY A 193 3.12 4.14 -0.54
C GLY A 193 4.53 3.64 -0.23
N GLU A 194 5.46 4.56 0.09
CA GLU A 194 6.78 4.21 0.63
C GLU A 194 6.64 3.43 1.96
N LEU A 195 5.77 3.88 2.88
CA LEU A 195 5.45 3.14 4.11
C LEU A 195 4.88 1.75 3.81
N THR A 196 4.00 1.61 2.82
CA THR A 196 3.40 0.32 2.44
C THR A 196 4.47 -0.67 2.01
N LEU A 197 5.42 -0.24 1.17
CA LEU A 197 6.54 -1.07 0.77
C LEU A 197 7.47 -1.44 1.94
N LEU A 198 7.68 -0.51 2.88
CA LEU A 198 8.46 -0.79 4.08
C LEU A 198 7.80 -1.83 4.99
N LEU A 199 6.50 -1.69 5.25
CA LEU A 199 5.74 -2.67 6.05
C LEU A 199 5.69 -4.05 5.38
N ALA A 200 5.64 -4.10 4.04
CA ALA A 200 5.69 -5.35 3.31
C ALA A 200 7.10 -5.98 3.33
N GLY A 201 8.14 -5.18 3.04
CA GLY A 201 9.53 -5.66 2.95
C GLY A 201 10.16 -6.03 4.29
N TYR A 202 9.75 -5.40 5.39
CA TYR A 202 10.15 -5.73 6.76
C TYR A 202 9.05 -6.48 7.53
N GLY A 203 8.05 -7.03 6.82
CA GLY A 203 6.86 -7.59 7.43
C GLY A 203 7.15 -8.78 8.36
N GLU A 204 8.19 -9.56 8.07
CA GLU A 204 8.62 -10.69 8.91
C GLU A 204 9.22 -10.22 10.24
N GLU A 205 10.11 -9.23 10.21
CA GLU A 205 10.67 -8.62 11.43
C GLU A 205 9.58 -7.93 12.26
N LEU A 206 8.69 -7.20 11.59
CA LEU A 206 7.62 -6.43 12.25
C LEU A 206 6.51 -7.33 12.79
N SER A 207 6.27 -8.50 12.21
CA SER A 207 5.31 -9.48 12.72
C SER A 207 5.88 -10.34 13.86
N GLY A 208 7.21 -10.44 13.98
CA GLY A 208 7.87 -11.33 14.94
C GLY A 208 7.91 -12.79 14.48
N GLY A 209 7.79 -13.04 13.17
CA GLY A 209 7.79 -14.39 12.58
C GLY A 209 6.42 -15.08 12.51
N ASP A 210 5.34 -14.42 12.94
CA ASP A 210 3.97 -14.98 12.99
C ASP A 210 3.24 -14.99 11.64
N GLY A 211 4.00 -14.98 10.54
CA GLY A 211 3.52 -14.86 9.17
C GLY A 211 3.52 -13.42 8.65
N PRO A 212 2.82 -13.16 7.53
CA PRO A 212 2.78 -11.83 6.93
C PRO A 212 2.04 -10.84 7.84
N LEU A 213 2.56 -9.62 7.96
CA LEU A 213 1.95 -8.55 8.76
C LEU A 213 0.52 -8.21 8.28
N MET A 214 0.30 -8.21 6.97
CA MET A 214 -0.96 -7.94 6.28
C MET A 214 -1.21 -9.00 5.18
N ASP A 215 -2.45 -9.17 4.75
CA ASP A 215 -2.84 -10.23 3.81
C ASP A 215 -2.73 -9.79 2.33
N ALA A 216 -2.85 -8.49 2.07
CA ALA A 216 -2.64 -7.84 0.78
C ALA A 216 -2.31 -6.35 0.96
N ALA A 217 -1.60 -5.73 0.00
CA ALA A 217 -1.28 -4.31 0.07
C ALA A 217 -1.33 -3.58 -1.28
N VAL A 218 -1.67 -2.29 -1.26
CA VAL A 218 -1.59 -1.40 -2.43
C VAL A 218 -0.71 -0.20 -2.11
N ALA A 219 0.39 -0.05 -2.84
CA ALA A 219 1.30 1.07 -2.74
C ALA A 219 1.08 2.00 -3.95
N VAL A 220 0.44 3.15 -3.72
CA VAL A 220 0.12 4.13 -4.76
C VAL A 220 1.20 5.19 -4.86
N VAL A 221 1.70 5.42 -6.07
CA VAL A 221 2.85 6.28 -6.40
C VAL A 221 4.02 6.14 -5.42
N PRO A 222 4.50 4.92 -5.12
CA PRO A 222 5.45 4.68 -4.05
C PRO A 222 6.88 5.10 -4.44
N SER A 223 7.73 5.21 -3.42
CA SER A 223 9.19 5.24 -3.60
C SER A 223 9.79 3.87 -3.30
N HIS A 224 10.75 3.41 -4.11
CA HIS A 224 11.51 2.17 -3.89
C HIS A 224 12.68 2.35 -2.92
N VAL A 225 12.97 3.57 -2.51
CA VAL A 225 13.99 3.90 -1.51
C VAL A 225 13.36 4.63 -0.33
N VAL A 226 13.98 4.50 0.84
CA VAL A 226 13.69 5.37 1.98
C VAL A 226 14.18 6.78 1.66
N ASN A 227 13.24 7.72 1.54
CA ASN A 227 13.60 9.12 1.33
C ASN A 227 13.87 9.84 2.65
N GLN A 228 14.73 10.87 2.60
CA GLN A 228 14.81 11.87 3.64
C GLN A 228 13.43 12.38 4.05
N SER A 229 13.28 12.66 5.34
CA SER A 229 12.11 13.32 5.92
C SER A 229 11.66 14.53 5.06
N PRO A 230 10.35 14.66 4.75
CA PRO A 230 9.81 15.84 4.07
C PRO A 230 9.74 17.07 5.00
N ALA A 231 10.20 16.95 6.25
CA ALA A 231 10.25 18.04 7.21
C ALA A 231 11.11 19.19 6.69
N ARG A 232 10.51 20.38 6.63
CA ARG A 232 11.19 21.63 6.23
C ARG A 232 12.07 22.15 7.36
N THR A 233 13.16 21.45 7.64
CA THR A 233 14.11 21.79 8.70
C THR A 233 15.54 21.62 8.19
N LEU A 234 16.51 22.21 8.89
CA LEU A 234 17.94 21.97 8.62
C LEU A 234 18.39 20.57 9.07
N LEU A 235 17.55 19.83 9.81
CA LEU A 235 17.88 18.50 10.29
C LEU A 235 17.69 17.50 9.15
N ILE A 236 18.81 16.89 8.74
CA ILE A 236 18.81 15.76 7.81
C ILE A 236 18.51 14.50 8.62
N ARG A 237 17.31 13.95 8.42
CA ARG A 237 16.80 12.78 9.15
C ARG A 237 16.10 11.82 8.21
N SER A 238 16.11 10.55 8.59
CA SER A 238 15.29 9.54 7.92
C SER A 238 13.82 9.88 8.10
N SER A 239 13.00 9.41 7.17
CA SER A 239 11.55 9.46 7.35
C SER A 239 11.07 8.42 8.35
N TRP A 240 11.79 7.31 8.48
CA TRP A 240 11.34 6.12 9.19
C TRP A 240 12.41 5.58 10.12
N SER A 241 11.97 4.93 11.18
CA SER A 241 12.80 4.16 12.10
C SER A 241 12.25 2.76 12.28
N MET A 242 13.12 1.82 12.63
CA MET A 242 12.76 0.45 13.00
C MET A 242 13.63 0.01 14.17
N GLY A 243 13.03 -0.56 15.21
CA GLY A 243 13.75 -0.90 16.44
C GLY A 243 14.35 0.31 17.16
N GLY A 244 13.77 1.50 16.96
CA GLY A 244 14.26 2.77 17.51
C GLY A 244 15.42 3.42 16.73
N GLU A 245 15.95 2.76 15.70
CA GLU A 245 17.05 3.29 14.88
C GLU A 245 16.55 3.82 13.53
N PRO A 246 17.10 4.94 13.03
CA PRO A 246 16.72 5.48 11.73
C PRO A 246 17.12 4.52 10.60
N LEU A 247 16.19 4.24 9.68
CA LEU A 247 16.52 3.49 8.47
C LEU A 247 17.49 4.27 7.59
N GLU A 248 18.40 3.57 6.91
CA GLU A 248 19.25 4.17 5.87
C GLU A 248 18.36 4.85 4.82
N PHE A 249 18.74 6.07 4.41
CA PHE A 249 17.91 6.90 3.56
C PHE A 249 18.75 7.72 2.58
N VAL A 250 18.14 8.07 1.45
CA VAL A 250 18.75 8.96 0.48
C VAL A 250 18.48 10.40 0.88
N ARG A 251 19.54 11.20 0.95
CA ARG A 251 19.49 12.61 1.32
C ARG A 251 19.18 13.47 0.10
N TYR A 252 18.45 14.55 0.29
CA TYR A 252 18.35 15.57 -0.75
C TYR A 252 19.72 16.25 -0.94
N PRO A 253 20.10 16.57 -2.19
CA PRO A 253 21.36 17.28 -2.44
C PRO A 253 21.25 18.71 -1.93
N TRP A 254 21.87 18.98 -0.78
CA TRP A 254 21.75 20.25 -0.03
C TRP A 254 22.26 21.51 -0.78
N LEU A 255 23.04 21.33 -1.85
CA LEU A 255 23.52 22.39 -2.74
C LEU A 255 22.71 22.53 -4.03
N SER A 256 21.58 21.84 -4.15
CA SER A 256 20.78 21.88 -5.36
C SER A 256 20.14 23.26 -5.59
N PRO A 257 20.20 23.81 -6.82
CA PRO A 257 19.50 25.04 -7.17
C PRO A 257 17.97 24.91 -7.11
N HIS A 258 17.44 23.70 -7.02
CA HIS A 258 16.00 23.42 -6.96
C HIS A 258 15.42 23.51 -5.54
N ILE A 259 16.26 23.60 -4.49
CA ILE A 259 15.81 23.70 -3.10
C ILE A 259 14.84 24.88 -2.87
N PRO A 260 15.13 26.12 -3.31
CA PRO A 260 14.22 27.24 -3.10
C PRO A 260 12.83 26.98 -3.71
N GLY A 261 12.76 26.47 -4.93
CA GLY A 261 11.49 26.15 -5.60
C GLY A 261 10.73 25.03 -4.89
N ALA A 262 11.41 23.95 -4.48
CA ALA A 262 10.77 22.86 -3.76
C ALA A 262 10.22 23.27 -2.39
N LEU A 263 10.90 24.18 -1.68
CA LEU A 263 10.37 24.78 -0.45
C LEU A 263 9.09 25.59 -0.71
N MET A 264 8.98 26.22 -1.89
CA MET A 264 7.78 26.92 -2.36
C MET A 264 6.71 25.98 -2.96
N ARG A 265 6.93 24.66 -2.97
CA ARG A 265 6.06 23.64 -3.60
C ARG A 265 5.94 23.79 -5.13
N ASP A 266 6.97 24.32 -5.76
CA ASP A 266 7.09 24.29 -7.22
C ASP A 266 7.34 22.86 -7.69
N TYR A 267 6.35 22.23 -8.34
CA TYR A 267 6.42 20.83 -8.75
C TYR A 267 7.64 20.51 -9.64
N PRO A 268 7.99 21.32 -10.67
CA PRO A 268 9.22 21.12 -11.43
C PRO A 268 10.48 21.03 -10.55
N SER A 269 10.62 21.91 -9.56
CA SER A 269 11.74 21.87 -8.62
C SER A 269 11.70 20.65 -7.70
N VAL A 270 10.51 20.22 -7.26
CA VAL A 270 10.36 18.99 -6.46
C VAL A 270 10.77 17.76 -7.27
N LEU A 271 10.30 17.63 -8.50
CA LEU A 271 10.67 16.54 -9.40
C LEU A 271 12.18 16.54 -9.70
N ALA A 272 12.77 17.70 -9.98
CA ALA A 272 14.20 17.82 -10.24
C ALA A 272 15.05 17.39 -9.02
N LEU A 273 14.63 17.77 -7.80
CA LEU A 273 15.27 17.27 -6.57
C LEU A 273 15.16 15.76 -6.44
N SER A 274 14.00 15.19 -6.77
CA SER A 274 13.78 13.74 -6.74
C SER A 274 14.71 13.01 -7.71
N HIS A 275 14.88 13.50 -8.94
CA HIS A 275 15.86 12.91 -9.88
C HIS A 275 17.30 13.04 -9.39
N GLN A 276 17.68 14.19 -8.83
CA GLN A 276 19.03 14.35 -8.26
C GLN A 276 19.25 13.41 -7.07
N LEU A 277 18.23 13.22 -6.22
CA LEU A 277 18.26 12.27 -5.13
C LEU A 277 18.56 10.86 -5.66
N LEU A 278 17.84 10.41 -6.69
CA LEU A 278 18.00 9.09 -7.30
C LEU A 278 19.30 8.89 -8.08
N SER A 279 19.98 9.96 -8.51
CA SER A 279 21.29 9.87 -9.16
C SER A 279 22.42 9.45 -8.20
N GLN A 280 22.18 9.42 -6.88
CA GLN A 280 23.15 9.03 -5.87
C GLN A 280 23.20 7.49 -5.70
N GLU A 281 23.69 6.78 -6.71
CA GLU A 281 23.64 5.31 -6.81
C GLU A 281 24.03 4.57 -5.52
N ALA A 282 25.16 4.95 -4.90
CA ALA A 282 25.62 4.30 -3.66
C ALA A 282 24.69 4.53 -2.46
N ALA A 283 24.04 5.70 -2.39
CA ALA A 283 23.07 5.99 -1.33
C ALA A 283 21.72 5.32 -1.61
N VAL A 284 21.30 5.30 -2.88
CA VAL A 284 20.12 4.55 -3.35
C VAL A 284 20.24 3.08 -2.99
N ALA A 285 21.35 2.43 -3.36
CA ALA A 285 21.55 1.00 -3.09
C ALA A 285 21.48 0.63 -1.59
N ARG A 286 21.89 1.53 -0.70
CA ARG A 286 21.80 1.35 0.77
C ARG A 286 20.40 1.61 1.33
N ALA A 287 19.66 2.52 0.72
CA ALA A 287 18.32 2.91 1.14
C ALA A 287 17.19 2.16 0.40
N GLU A 288 17.53 1.25 -0.51
CA GLU A 288 16.56 0.43 -1.24
C GLU A 288 15.69 -0.37 -0.27
N ILE A 289 14.39 -0.22 -0.42
CA ILE A 289 13.40 -0.96 0.36
C ILE A 289 13.41 -2.41 -0.15
N PRO A 290 13.50 -3.42 0.75
CA PRO A 290 13.65 -4.81 0.35
C PRO A 290 12.30 -5.42 -0.08
N ALA A 291 11.70 -4.87 -1.12
CA ALA A 291 10.38 -5.26 -1.60
C ALA A 291 10.32 -6.73 -2.08
N GLU A 292 11.45 -7.33 -2.45
CA GLU A 292 11.59 -8.76 -2.75
C GLU A 292 11.18 -9.69 -1.60
N ARG A 293 11.18 -9.16 -0.37
CA ARG A 293 10.86 -9.91 0.86
C ARG A 293 9.38 -9.87 1.23
N ALA A 294 8.55 -9.16 0.46
CA ALA A 294 7.12 -9.11 0.71
C ALA A 294 6.51 -10.54 0.66
N ALA A 295 5.98 -11.00 1.80
CA ALA A 295 5.39 -12.33 1.96
C ALA A 295 3.90 -12.40 1.59
N MET A 296 3.36 -11.32 1.04
CA MET A 296 1.97 -11.18 0.62
C MET A 296 1.88 -10.45 -0.73
N PRO A 297 0.77 -10.57 -1.46
CA PRO A 297 0.54 -9.79 -2.68
C PRO A 297 0.61 -8.28 -2.43
N VAL A 298 1.40 -7.58 -3.25
CA VAL A 298 1.52 -6.11 -3.21
C VAL A 298 1.33 -5.54 -4.60
N LEU A 299 0.31 -4.70 -4.79
CA LEU A 299 0.11 -3.95 -6.01
C LEU A 299 0.83 -2.59 -5.94
N LEU A 300 1.70 -2.33 -6.90
CA LEU A 300 2.32 -1.03 -7.13
C LEU A 300 1.54 -0.28 -8.20
N GLN A 301 1.17 0.97 -7.94
CA GLN A 301 0.58 1.86 -8.94
C GLN A 301 1.52 3.02 -9.21
N GLY A 302 2.08 3.10 -10.41
CA GLY A 302 3.02 4.15 -10.81
C GLY A 302 2.41 5.14 -11.80
N ALA A 303 2.71 6.42 -11.65
CA ALA A 303 2.26 7.47 -12.54
C ALA A 303 3.39 7.91 -13.48
N VAL A 304 3.14 7.93 -14.80
CA VAL A 304 4.13 8.33 -15.82
C VAL A 304 4.36 9.84 -15.79
N ARG A 305 3.30 10.64 -15.58
CA ARG A 305 3.37 12.11 -15.52
C ARG A 305 3.41 12.62 -14.08
N ASP A 306 4.06 11.86 -13.20
CA ASP A 306 4.24 12.25 -11.81
C ASP A 306 5.19 13.47 -11.71
N HIS A 307 4.63 14.60 -11.28
CA HIS A 307 5.36 15.85 -11.14
C HIS A 307 5.97 16.05 -9.74
N MET A 308 5.90 15.06 -8.84
CA MET A 308 6.53 15.13 -7.51
C MET A 308 7.78 14.25 -7.44
N TRP A 309 7.70 13.03 -7.93
CA TRP A 309 8.86 12.13 -8.08
C TRP A 309 8.60 11.14 -9.21
N PRO A 310 9.60 10.48 -9.79
CA PRO A 310 9.37 9.57 -10.92
C PRO A 310 8.78 8.23 -10.44
N SER A 311 7.53 8.21 -9.98
CA SER A 311 6.93 7.04 -9.30
C SER A 311 6.79 5.81 -10.20
N ALA A 312 6.57 5.98 -11.51
CA ALA A 312 6.63 4.87 -12.46
C ALA A 312 8.04 4.25 -12.51
N GLU A 313 9.09 5.06 -12.63
CA GLU A 313 10.49 4.58 -12.62
C GLU A 313 10.84 3.91 -11.29
N MET A 314 10.43 4.51 -10.17
CA MET A 314 10.63 3.94 -8.84
C MET A 314 9.91 2.59 -8.70
N SER A 315 8.67 2.47 -9.18
CA SER A 315 7.91 1.21 -9.13
C SER A 315 8.58 0.13 -9.98
N ARG A 316 9.05 0.48 -11.19
CA ARG A 316 9.82 -0.44 -12.04
C ARG A 316 11.15 -0.85 -11.39
N ALA A 317 11.82 0.04 -10.66
CA ALA A 317 13.04 -0.29 -9.91
C ALA A 317 12.76 -1.31 -8.78
N ALA A 318 11.66 -1.15 -8.03
CA ALA A 318 11.22 -2.13 -7.04
C ALA A 318 10.91 -3.50 -7.68
N MET A 319 10.18 -3.52 -8.80
CA MET A 319 9.92 -4.74 -9.57
C MET A 319 11.19 -5.41 -10.07
N ALA A 320 12.15 -4.63 -10.60
CA ALA A 320 13.41 -5.16 -11.12
C ALA A 320 14.28 -5.75 -10.00
N ARG A 321 14.30 -5.11 -8.82
CA ARG A 321 14.95 -5.67 -7.63
C ARG A 321 14.28 -6.98 -7.20
N ALA A 322 12.95 -6.99 -7.10
CA ALA A 322 12.19 -8.17 -6.73
C ALA A 322 12.44 -9.32 -7.70
N GLY A 323 12.31 -9.12 -9.01
CA GLY A 323 12.55 -10.17 -10.01
C GLY A 323 13.98 -10.70 -10.00
N ARG A 324 14.97 -9.88 -9.63
CA ARG A 324 16.37 -10.29 -9.52
C ARG A 324 16.66 -11.12 -8.27
N LEU A 325 16.09 -10.74 -7.12
CA LEU A 325 16.42 -11.32 -5.81
C LEU A 325 15.44 -12.42 -5.36
N ASN A 326 14.20 -12.36 -5.81
CA ASN A 326 13.15 -13.33 -5.55
C ASN A 326 12.23 -13.47 -6.78
N PRO A 327 12.57 -14.31 -7.78
CA PRO A 327 11.73 -14.52 -8.97
C PRO A 327 10.31 -15.03 -8.66
N GLY A 328 10.03 -15.49 -7.44
CA GLY A 328 8.72 -15.90 -6.96
C GLY A 328 7.97 -14.83 -6.16
N HIS A 329 8.40 -13.57 -6.22
CA HIS A 329 7.75 -12.48 -5.48
C HIS A 329 6.26 -12.32 -5.85
N ALA A 330 5.47 -11.78 -4.93
CA ALA A 330 4.05 -11.50 -5.12
C ALA A 330 3.74 -10.03 -5.48
N LEU A 331 4.76 -9.28 -5.94
CA LEU A 331 4.54 -7.92 -6.43
C LEU A 331 3.88 -7.90 -7.82
N GLU A 332 2.91 -7.00 -7.97
CA GLU A 332 2.27 -6.62 -9.23
C GLU A 332 2.52 -5.15 -9.50
N TYR A 333 2.53 -4.74 -10.78
CA TYR A 333 2.73 -3.36 -11.16
C TYR A 333 1.74 -2.93 -12.24
N LEU A 334 1.03 -1.83 -11.97
CA LEU A 334 0.22 -1.13 -12.93
C LEU A 334 0.74 0.29 -13.14
N GLU A 335 0.86 0.66 -14.39
CA GLU A 335 1.37 1.94 -14.84
C GLU A 335 0.24 2.76 -15.47
N TYR A 336 0.17 4.03 -15.10
CA TYR A 336 -0.88 4.94 -15.57
C TYR A 336 -0.26 6.18 -16.19
N ASP A 337 -0.72 6.56 -17.38
CA ASP A 337 -0.40 7.85 -17.99
C ASP A 337 -1.21 8.99 -17.34
N LEU A 338 -0.98 9.18 -16.04
CA LEU A 338 -1.64 10.12 -15.14
C LEU A 338 -0.61 10.83 -14.26
N ASP A 339 -1.08 11.75 -13.42
CA ASP A 339 -0.24 12.50 -12.48
C ASP A 339 -0.10 11.81 -11.10
N HIS A 340 0.58 12.48 -10.17
CA HIS A 340 0.83 11.97 -8.80
C HIS A 340 -0.45 11.62 -8.02
N PHE A 341 -1.60 12.20 -8.39
CA PHE A 341 -2.87 12.08 -7.69
C PHE A 341 -3.74 10.95 -8.23
N LEU A 342 -3.16 9.77 -8.49
CA LEU A 342 -3.86 8.59 -9.03
C LEU A 342 -5.20 8.28 -8.34
N THR A 343 -5.28 8.49 -7.02
CA THR A 343 -6.51 8.29 -6.24
C THR A 343 -7.60 9.36 -6.46
N SER A 344 -7.42 10.24 -7.44
CA SER A 344 -8.45 11.16 -7.94
C SER A 344 -9.04 10.69 -9.28
N HIS A 345 -8.54 9.57 -9.81
CA HIS A 345 -8.96 9.00 -11.08
C HIS A 345 -9.70 7.68 -10.84
N PRO A 346 -10.80 7.42 -11.58
CA PRO A 346 -11.58 6.20 -11.41
C PRO A 346 -10.79 4.91 -11.57
N GLU A 347 -9.98 4.81 -12.62
CA GLU A 347 -9.30 3.57 -12.99
C GLU A 347 -8.34 3.06 -11.90
N PRO A 348 -7.37 3.85 -11.40
CA PRO A 348 -6.51 3.40 -10.30
C PRO A 348 -7.27 3.05 -9.01
N ILE A 349 -8.37 3.74 -8.72
CA ILE A 349 -9.22 3.44 -7.55
C ILE A 349 -9.87 2.07 -7.70
N LEU A 350 -10.44 1.79 -8.88
CA LEU A 350 -11.09 0.52 -9.19
C LEU A 350 -10.09 -0.63 -9.18
N ASP A 351 -8.90 -0.46 -9.75
CA ASP A 351 -7.85 -1.47 -9.72
C ASP A 351 -7.37 -1.79 -8.30
N ALA A 352 -7.22 -0.76 -7.45
CA ALA A 352 -6.86 -0.94 -6.05
C ALA A 352 -7.94 -1.71 -5.28
N ALA A 353 -9.22 -1.34 -5.45
CA ALA A 353 -10.34 -2.01 -4.79
C ALA A 353 -10.49 -3.46 -5.27
N ALA A 354 -10.40 -3.70 -6.57
CA ALA A 354 -10.51 -5.02 -7.17
C ALA A 354 -9.36 -5.95 -6.73
N PHE A 355 -8.13 -5.43 -6.68
CA PHE A 355 -6.98 -6.15 -6.15
C PHE A 355 -7.17 -6.54 -4.68
N LEU A 356 -7.55 -5.58 -3.82
CA LEU A 356 -7.77 -5.87 -2.41
C LEU A 356 -8.89 -6.90 -2.21
N TYR A 357 -9.99 -6.78 -2.96
CA TYR A 357 -11.11 -7.73 -2.89
C TYR A 357 -10.69 -9.14 -3.28
N GLU A 358 -10.05 -9.31 -4.44
CA GLU A 358 -9.60 -10.62 -4.88
C GLU A 358 -8.59 -11.23 -3.90
N ARG A 359 -7.57 -10.48 -3.51
CA ARG A 359 -6.46 -11.00 -2.70
C ARG A 359 -6.87 -11.31 -1.25
N LEU A 360 -7.75 -10.51 -0.66
CA LEU A 360 -8.27 -10.78 0.67
C LEU A 360 -9.25 -11.97 0.65
N ARG A 361 -10.09 -12.09 -0.40
CA ARG A 361 -10.98 -13.26 -0.55
C ARG A 361 -10.17 -14.53 -0.70
N GLN A 362 -9.13 -14.51 -1.54
CA GLN A 362 -8.20 -15.63 -1.67
C GLN A 362 -7.52 -15.96 -0.35
N ALA A 363 -7.06 -14.96 0.41
CA ALA A 363 -6.47 -15.19 1.74
C ALA A 363 -7.43 -15.89 2.71
N ALA A 364 -8.72 -15.54 2.67
CA ALA A 364 -9.74 -16.18 3.48
C ALA A 364 -10.02 -17.62 3.05
N GLU A 365 -10.10 -17.87 1.73
CA GLU A 365 -10.29 -19.22 1.17
C GLU A 365 -9.12 -20.15 1.47
N ASP A 366 -7.90 -19.61 1.49
CA ASP A 366 -6.69 -20.32 1.89
C ASP A 366 -6.59 -20.54 3.43
N GLY A 367 -7.54 -20.03 4.21
CA GLY A 367 -7.55 -20.12 5.67
C GLY A 367 -6.49 -19.29 6.38
N ARG A 368 -5.89 -18.29 5.71
CA ARG A 368 -4.89 -17.38 6.31
C ARG A 368 -5.52 -16.35 7.24
N CYS A 369 -6.78 -16.01 6.98
CA CYS A 369 -7.57 -15.07 7.75
C CYS A 369 -9.06 -15.40 7.61
N GLU A 370 -9.90 -14.70 8.36
CA GLU A 370 -11.35 -14.77 8.25
C GLU A 370 -11.91 -13.38 7.93
N ALA A 371 -12.87 -13.37 7.01
CA ALA A 371 -13.63 -12.20 6.63
C ALA A 371 -14.95 -12.64 6.03
N ASP A 372 -16.00 -11.89 6.33
CA ASP A 372 -17.25 -11.99 5.60
C ASP A 372 -17.26 -10.95 4.48
N PHE A 373 -17.19 -11.42 3.24
CA PHE A 373 -17.25 -10.59 2.04
C PHE A 373 -18.69 -10.27 1.62
N ARG A 374 -19.68 -10.53 2.50
CA ARG A 374 -21.06 -10.18 2.23
C ARG A 374 -21.14 -8.71 1.82
N PRO A 375 -21.72 -8.43 0.64
CA PRO A 375 -22.12 -7.08 0.27
C PRO A 375 -22.92 -6.46 1.41
N PRO A 376 -22.86 -5.15 1.64
CA PRO A 376 -23.81 -4.51 2.54
C PRO A 376 -25.23 -4.83 2.03
N GLY A 377 -25.91 -5.75 2.71
CA GLY A 377 -27.30 -6.06 2.45
C GLY A 377 -28.12 -4.82 2.76
N GLY A 378 -28.90 -4.35 1.79
CA GLY A 378 -29.98 -3.37 1.96
C GLY A 378 -29.77 -2.36 3.08
N VAL A 379 -28.93 -1.34 2.87
CA VAL A 379 -29.18 -0.08 3.57
C VAL A 379 -30.47 0.44 2.95
N ASP A 380 -31.62 0.08 3.54
CA ASP A 380 -32.89 0.70 3.23
C ASP A 380 -32.69 2.20 3.39
N ALA A 381 -32.57 2.85 2.24
CA ALA A 381 -32.33 4.26 2.17
C ALA A 381 -33.69 4.96 2.37
N GLU A 382 -34.24 4.83 3.58
CA GLU A 382 -35.34 5.67 4.02
C GLU A 382 -34.87 7.13 3.93
N PRO A 383 -35.63 8.01 3.26
CA PRO A 383 -35.32 9.42 3.27
C PRO A 383 -35.39 9.90 4.71
N SER A 384 -34.33 10.55 5.19
CA SER A 384 -34.36 11.25 6.47
C SER A 384 -35.59 12.14 6.49
N ARG A 385 -36.54 11.84 7.37
CA ARG A 385 -37.63 12.76 7.68
C ARG A 385 -37.03 14.08 8.13
N ASP A 386 -37.56 15.14 7.54
CA ASP A 386 -37.23 16.53 7.77
C ASP A 386 -36.86 16.84 9.24
N LEU A 387 -35.68 17.43 9.44
CA LEU A 387 -35.51 18.39 10.53
C LEU A 387 -36.04 19.74 10.03
N ALA A 388 -37.36 19.80 9.90
CA ALA A 388 -38.10 21.05 9.90
C ALA A 388 -38.60 21.30 11.32
N SER A 389 -38.38 22.53 11.79
CA SER A 389 -38.98 23.20 12.95
C SER A 389 -38.65 22.69 14.36
N GLY A 390 -38.08 23.59 15.16
CA GLY A 390 -37.83 23.47 16.59
C GLY A 390 -36.85 24.52 17.07
#